data_AF-A0A015ILK7-F1
#
_entry.id   AF-A0A015ILK7-F1
#
_cell.length_a   1.000
_cell.length_b   1.000
_cell.length_c   1.000
_cell.angle_alpha   90.00
_cell.angle_beta   90.00
_cell.angle_gamma   90.00
#
_symmetry.space_group_name_H-M   'P 1'
#
loop_
_entity.id
_entity.type
_entity.pdbx_description
1 polymer ?
#
loop_
_entity_poly.entity_id
_entity_poly.type
_entity_poly.pdbx_seq_one_letter_code
_entity_poly.pdbx_strand_id
1 'polypeptide(L)'
;MPAADIPHTSSDTVDKALPTPHLLTAGDVAASSSVVPSSDSQYTFYTDGSLINLGTSDVFMGWGWVQIVKDSGFLNSIATYKRGIIHDWPFSSRAEAAAIYAALSAFPANSVVHIYTDSQSSIEGLKHCFLSDYSNSRLYYKTTNFELWAIIQQLIVDKQLSVLPHKVKAHSNFYWNDFADSLANTAHTSDDAILISRLDLAAVKVACRN
;
A
#
# COMPACT_ATOMS: atom_id res chain seq x y z
N MET A 1 -42.44 -59.80 12.44
CA MET A 1 -41.43 -59.81 11.35
C MET A 1 -41.09 -58.36 10.99
N PRO A 2 -39.83 -58.09 10.60
CA PRO A 2 -38.97 -57.09 11.24
C PRO A 2 -38.99 -55.69 10.60
N ALA A 3 -38.26 -54.80 11.27
CA ALA A 3 -38.02 -53.38 11.04
C ALA A 3 -37.58 -52.98 9.62
N ALA A 4 -37.85 -51.72 9.29
CA ALA A 4 -37.01 -50.94 8.40
C ALA A 4 -36.95 -49.51 8.95
N ASP A 5 -35.96 -49.28 9.81
CA ASP A 5 -35.47 -47.94 10.14
C ASP A 5 -34.93 -47.28 8.87
N ILE A 6 -35.47 -46.13 8.51
CA ILE A 6 -34.92 -45.29 7.45
C ILE A 6 -33.86 -44.40 8.11
N PRO A 7 -32.57 -44.48 7.73
CA PRO A 7 -31.57 -43.59 8.29
C PRO A 7 -31.82 -42.18 7.75
N HIS A 8 -31.96 -41.23 8.68
CA HIS A 8 -31.81 -39.81 8.39
C HIS A 8 -30.35 -39.57 7.99
N THR A 9 -30.10 -39.48 6.69
CA THR A 9 -28.85 -38.94 6.16
C THR A 9 -28.85 -37.43 6.46
N SER A 10 -28.17 -37.03 7.54
CA SER A 10 -27.73 -35.66 7.69
C SER A 10 -26.82 -35.35 6.51
N SER A 11 -27.26 -34.46 5.64
CA SER A 11 -26.37 -33.80 4.70
C SER A 11 -25.38 -33.01 5.56
N ASP A 12 -24.20 -33.61 5.78
CA ASP A 12 -23.03 -32.91 6.26
C ASP A 12 -22.72 -31.83 5.22
N THR A 13 -23.31 -30.65 5.42
CA THR A 13 -22.84 -29.42 4.83
C THR A 13 -21.43 -29.26 5.34
N VAL A 14 -20.46 -29.68 4.54
CA VAL A 14 -19.07 -29.26 4.69
C VAL A 14 -19.13 -27.75 4.66
N ASP A 15 -19.10 -27.14 5.85
CA ASP A 15 -18.73 -25.76 6.03
C ASP A 15 -17.36 -25.63 5.37
N LYS A 16 -17.39 -25.21 4.10
CA LYS A 16 -16.24 -24.60 3.45
C LYS A 16 -16.00 -23.36 4.30
N ALA A 17 -15.17 -23.52 5.33
CA ALA A 17 -14.62 -22.40 6.07
C ALA A 17 -14.10 -21.44 5.02
N LEU A 18 -14.78 -20.29 4.90
CA LEU A 18 -14.33 -19.20 4.05
C LEU A 18 -12.86 -18.99 4.43
N PRO A 19 -11.90 -19.00 3.47
CA PRO A 19 -10.50 -18.83 3.82
C PRO A 19 -10.39 -17.59 4.70
N THR A 20 -9.88 -17.78 5.92
CA THR A 20 -9.59 -16.70 6.86
C THR A 20 -8.94 -15.57 6.06
N PRO A 21 -9.51 -14.34 6.04
CA PRO A 21 -9.00 -13.30 5.16
C PRO A 21 -7.53 -13.07 5.50
N HIS A 22 -6.64 -13.36 4.56
CA HIS A 22 -5.20 -13.20 4.74
C HIS A 22 -4.93 -11.74 5.09
N LEU A 23 -4.54 -11.52 6.35
CA LEU A 23 -3.99 -10.25 6.81
C LEU A 23 -2.69 -10.02 6.04
N LEU A 24 -2.61 -8.96 5.23
CA LEU A 24 -1.37 -8.62 4.54
C LEU A 24 -0.69 -7.50 5.32
N THR A 25 0.26 -7.92 6.15
CA THR A 25 1.11 -7.05 6.95
C THR A 25 2.16 -6.38 6.06
N ALA A 26 2.82 -5.33 6.56
CA ALA A 26 3.97 -4.72 5.87
C ALA A 26 5.04 -5.77 5.52
N GLY A 27 5.19 -6.83 6.33
CA GLY A 27 6.08 -7.95 6.06
C GLY A 27 5.69 -8.76 4.83
N ASP A 28 4.39 -9.02 4.62
CA ASP A 28 3.91 -9.77 3.46
C ASP A 28 4.05 -8.96 2.16
N VAL A 29 3.76 -7.65 2.25
CA VAL A 29 4.01 -6.72 1.14
C VAL A 29 5.50 -6.68 0.83
N ALA A 30 6.37 -6.56 1.84
CA ALA A 30 7.82 -6.57 1.65
C ALA A 30 8.33 -7.86 1.00
N ALA A 31 7.87 -9.03 1.47
CA ALA A 31 8.28 -10.33 0.94
C ALA A 31 7.91 -10.49 -0.54
N SER A 32 6.79 -9.90 -0.96
CA SER A 32 6.30 -9.94 -2.33
C SER A 32 6.85 -8.80 -3.20
N SER A 33 7.53 -7.82 -2.60
CA SER A 33 7.88 -6.53 -3.20
C SER A 33 9.35 -6.13 -3.03
N SER A 34 10.26 -7.08 -2.85
CA SER A 34 11.69 -6.78 -2.60
C SER A 34 12.29 -5.80 -3.59
N VAL A 35 12.95 -4.77 -3.06
CA VAL A 35 13.70 -3.78 -3.85
C VAL A 35 15.04 -4.35 -4.31
N VAL A 36 15.58 -3.80 -5.40
CA VAL A 36 16.96 -4.10 -5.82
C VAL A 36 17.91 -3.35 -4.88
N PRO A 37 18.85 -4.01 -4.20
CA PRO A 37 19.74 -3.35 -3.24
C PRO A 37 20.61 -2.26 -3.88
N SER A 38 20.83 -1.17 -3.15
CA SER A 38 21.79 -0.13 -3.52
C SER A 38 22.96 -0.12 -2.54
N SER A 39 24.18 0.07 -3.04
CA SER A 39 25.41 0.07 -2.21
C SER A 39 25.49 1.27 -1.27
N ASP A 40 24.83 2.37 -1.60
CA ASP A 40 24.74 3.59 -0.80
C ASP A 40 23.51 3.63 0.12
N SER A 41 22.69 2.57 0.12
CA SER A 41 21.40 2.51 0.84
C SER A 41 20.45 3.67 0.50
N GLN A 42 20.58 4.24 -0.70
CA GLN A 42 19.67 5.25 -1.24
C GLN A 42 18.77 4.66 -2.31
N TYR A 43 17.50 4.98 -2.22
CA TYR A 43 16.45 4.40 -3.06
C TYR A 43 15.61 5.52 -3.67
N THR A 44 15.36 5.46 -4.97
CA THR A 44 14.50 6.44 -5.67
C THR A 44 13.30 5.76 -6.30
N PHE A 45 12.12 6.22 -5.90
CA PHE A 45 10.84 5.61 -6.23
C PHE A 45 9.88 6.65 -6.80
N TYR A 46 9.08 6.23 -7.79
CA TYR A 46 7.87 6.95 -8.21
C TYR A 46 6.67 6.15 -7.76
N THR A 47 5.68 6.83 -7.20
CA THR A 47 4.48 6.21 -6.63
C THR A 47 3.24 6.90 -7.15
N ASP A 48 2.20 6.13 -7.42
CA ASP A 48 0.91 6.66 -7.85
C ASP A 48 -0.24 5.76 -7.37
N GLY A 49 -1.42 6.36 -7.22
CA GLY A 49 -2.65 5.72 -6.81
C GLY A 49 -3.81 6.09 -7.72
N SER A 50 -4.54 5.09 -8.20
CA SER A 50 -5.70 5.26 -9.06
C SER A 50 -6.98 4.85 -8.36
N LEU A 51 -8.07 5.56 -8.66
CA LEU A 51 -9.44 5.20 -8.31
C LEU A 51 -10.28 5.21 -9.59
N ILE A 52 -10.79 4.05 -9.99
CA ILE A 52 -11.62 3.91 -11.19
C ILE A 52 -13.02 3.41 -10.81
N ASN A 53 -13.98 3.64 -11.71
CA ASN A 53 -15.36 3.18 -11.58
C ASN A 53 -16.06 3.62 -10.27
N LEU A 54 -15.71 4.81 -9.76
CA LEU A 54 -16.33 5.34 -8.55
C LEU A 54 -17.85 5.46 -8.73
N GLY A 55 -18.60 4.90 -7.78
CA GLY A 55 -20.06 4.90 -7.79
C GLY A 55 -20.72 3.69 -8.46
N THR A 56 -19.93 2.71 -8.94
CA THR A 56 -20.44 1.44 -9.46
C THR A 56 -20.02 0.26 -8.57
N SER A 57 -20.56 -0.94 -8.84
CA SER A 57 -20.14 -2.19 -8.19
C SER A 57 -18.69 -2.58 -8.50
N ASP A 58 -18.13 -2.01 -9.57
CA ASP A 58 -16.81 -2.36 -10.10
C ASP A 58 -15.75 -1.34 -9.66
N VAL A 59 -16.04 -0.59 -8.59
CA VAL A 59 -15.14 0.40 -8.01
C VAL A 59 -13.84 -0.26 -7.57
N PHE A 60 -12.74 0.37 -7.93
CA PHE A 60 -11.41 -0.18 -7.69
C PHE A 60 -10.43 0.91 -7.32
N MET A 61 -9.56 0.61 -6.35
CA MET A 61 -8.40 1.44 -6.04
C MET A 61 -7.11 0.65 -6.25
N GLY A 62 -6.29 1.14 -7.17
CA GLY A 62 -5.00 0.56 -7.49
C GLY A 62 -3.87 1.41 -6.95
N TRP A 63 -2.77 0.77 -6.60
CA TRP A 63 -1.53 1.44 -6.24
C TRP A 63 -0.40 0.88 -7.09
N GLY A 64 0.58 1.73 -7.38
CA GLY A 64 1.73 1.38 -8.19
C GLY A 64 2.98 2.10 -7.70
N TRP A 65 4.12 1.41 -7.75
CA TRP A 65 5.41 2.06 -7.57
C TRP A 65 6.48 1.45 -8.47
N VAL A 66 7.46 2.28 -8.84
CA VAL A 66 8.65 1.87 -9.59
C VAL A 66 9.92 2.36 -8.91
N GLN A 67 10.89 1.46 -8.74
CA GLN A 67 12.25 1.79 -8.34
C GLN A 67 13.09 2.13 -9.57
N ILE A 68 13.85 3.21 -9.49
CA ILE A 68 14.88 3.52 -10.49
C ILE A 68 16.28 3.39 -9.91
N VAL A 69 17.22 2.91 -10.72
CA VAL A 69 18.66 2.90 -10.38
C VAL A 69 19.30 4.18 -10.91
N LYS A 70 19.98 4.91 -10.02
CA LYS A 70 20.86 6.02 -10.39
C LYS A 70 22.18 5.41 -10.90
N ASP A 71 22.71 5.95 -12.00
CA ASP A 71 24.06 5.64 -12.55
C ASP A 71 24.23 4.36 -13.41
N SER A 72 23.20 3.85 -14.10
CA SER A 72 23.40 2.71 -15.04
C SER A 72 24.13 3.06 -16.35
N GLY A 73 24.65 4.28 -16.52
CA GLY A 73 25.31 4.73 -17.76
C GLY A 73 24.38 4.89 -18.97
N PHE A 74 23.17 4.35 -18.88
CA PHE A 74 21.99 4.69 -19.67
C PHE A 74 21.04 5.52 -18.80
N LEU A 75 20.10 6.23 -19.43
CA LEU A 75 18.99 6.90 -18.73
C LEU A 75 18.45 6.01 -17.60
N ASN A 76 18.18 6.61 -16.42
CA ASN A 76 17.63 5.97 -15.21
C ASN A 76 16.88 4.67 -15.57
N SER A 77 17.38 3.50 -15.18
CA SER A 77 16.75 2.24 -15.57
C SER A 77 15.80 1.75 -14.47
N ILE A 78 14.72 1.06 -14.86
CA ILE A 78 13.82 0.39 -13.91
C ILE A 78 14.62 -0.70 -13.21
N ALA A 79 14.73 -0.61 -11.89
CA ALA A 79 15.31 -1.69 -11.09
C ALA A 79 14.26 -2.78 -10.88
N THR A 80 13.07 -2.38 -10.43
CA THR A 80 11.92 -3.23 -10.17
C THR A 80 10.69 -2.36 -10.01
N TYR A 81 9.51 -2.96 -10.08
CA TYR A 81 8.24 -2.30 -9.86
C TYR A 81 7.25 -3.26 -9.24
N LYS A 82 6.24 -2.71 -8.57
CA LYS A 82 5.11 -3.47 -8.06
C LYS A 82 3.84 -2.67 -8.22
N ARG A 83 2.74 -3.41 -8.26
CA ARG A 83 1.39 -2.88 -8.29
C ARG A 83 0.49 -3.71 -7.42
N GLY A 84 -0.65 -3.15 -7.09
CA GLY A 84 -1.61 -3.86 -6.29
C GLY A 84 -2.90 -3.11 -6.09
N ILE A 85 -3.72 -3.70 -5.25
CA ILE A 85 -5.08 -3.28 -4.99
C ILE A 85 -5.17 -2.86 -3.53
N ILE A 86 -5.93 -1.81 -3.22
CA ILE A 86 -6.37 -1.55 -1.86
C ILE A 86 -7.89 -1.58 -1.80
N HIS A 87 -8.45 -2.27 -0.81
CA HIS A 87 -9.88 -2.29 -0.56
C HIS A 87 -10.30 -1.30 0.54
N ASP A 88 -11.61 -1.16 0.67
CA ASP A 88 -12.32 -0.32 1.63
C ASP A 88 -12.17 1.19 1.40
N TRP A 89 -13.28 1.93 1.52
CA TRP A 89 -13.34 3.40 1.48
C TRP A 89 -12.73 4.02 0.20
N PRO A 90 -13.48 4.05 -0.93
CA PRO A 90 -12.95 4.40 -2.25
C PRO A 90 -12.59 5.90 -2.35
N PHE A 91 -11.34 6.23 -2.04
CA PHE A 91 -10.77 7.57 -2.14
C PHE A 91 -9.45 7.53 -2.92
N SER A 92 -9.30 8.39 -3.92
CA SER A 92 -8.04 8.50 -4.69
C SER A 92 -6.84 8.75 -3.77
N SER A 93 -6.97 9.64 -2.78
CA SER A 93 -5.91 9.91 -1.79
C SER A 93 -5.56 8.70 -0.91
N ARG A 94 -6.44 7.69 -0.80
CA ARG A 94 -6.17 6.44 -0.09
C ARG A 94 -5.34 5.50 -0.96
N ALA A 95 -5.65 5.41 -2.24
CA ALA A 95 -4.84 4.67 -3.22
C ALA A 95 -3.40 5.21 -3.27
N GLU A 96 -3.26 6.53 -3.25
CA GLU A 96 -1.99 7.26 -3.24
C GLU A 96 -1.16 6.97 -1.98
N ALA A 97 -1.79 7.05 -0.81
CA ALA A 97 -1.16 6.68 0.46
C ALA A 97 -0.80 5.18 0.50
N ALA A 98 -1.61 4.31 -0.12
CA ALA A 98 -1.32 2.89 -0.21
C ALA A 98 -0.09 2.61 -1.07
N ALA A 99 0.11 3.34 -2.17
CA ALA A 99 1.32 3.25 -2.99
C ALA A 99 2.58 3.59 -2.18
N ILE A 100 2.51 4.63 -1.35
CA ILE A 100 3.59 5.01 -0.43
C ILE A 100 3.83 3.94 0.62
N TYR A 101 2.78 3.43 1.26
CA TYR A 101 2.89 2.35 2.24
C TYR A 101 3.53 1.10 1.63
N ALA A 102 3.11 0.71 0.42
CA ALA A 102 3.66 -0.44 -0.28
C ALA A 102 5.13 -0.26 -0.64
N ALA A 103 5.51 0.92 -1.14
CA ALA A 103 6.90 1.27 -1.41
C ALA A 103 7.73 1.25 -0.11
N LEU A 104 7.24 1.87 0.96
CA LEU A 104 7.92 1.91 2.26
C LEU A 104 8.10 0.52 2.88
N SER A 105 7.15 -0.38 2.65
CA SER A 105 7.22 -1.75 3.12
C SER A 105 8.37 -2.50 2.45
N ALA A 106 8.66 -2.21 1.19
CA ALA A 106 9.70 -2.86 0.41
C ALA A 106 11.15 -2.48 0.80
N PHE A 107 11.38 -1.32 1.44
CA PHE A 107 12.75 -0.85 1.71
C PHE A 107 13.52 -1.67 2.75
N PRO A 108 14.85 -1.76 2.69
CA PRO A 108 15.64 -2.20 3.83
C PRO A 108 15.57 -1.17 4.96
N ALA A 109 15.74 -1.62 6.20
CA ALA A 109 15.88 -0.71 7.34
C ALA A 109 17.14 0.17 7.19
N ASN A 110 17.12 1.35 7.81
CA ASN A 110 18.20 2.34 7.80
C ASN A 110 18.53 2.94 6.42
N SER A 111 17.54 2.98 5.53
CA SER A 111 17.70 3.50 4.16
C SER A 111 17.28 4.96 4.03
N VAL A 112 17.86 5.66 3.06
CA VAL A 112 17.37 6.96 2.59
C VAL A 112 16.46 6.73 1.37
N VAL A 113 15.26 7.28 1.41
CA VAL A 113 14.23 7.01 0.41
C VAL A 113 13.76 8.32 -0.21
N HIS A 114 13.95 8.45 -1.52
CA HIS A 114 13.37 9.53 -2.31
C HIS A 114 12.06 9.06 -2.93
N ILE A 115 10.94 9.68 -2.51
CA ILE A 115 9.61 9.36 -3.05
C ILE A 115 9.17 10.50 -3.94
N TYR A 116 8.96 10.20 -5.22
CA TYR A 116 8.42 11.10 -6.21
C TYR A 116 6.94 10.78 -6.44
N THR A 117 6.08 11.79 -6.31
CA THR A 117 4.62 11.66 -6.51
C THR A 117 4.07 12.98 -7.01
N ASP A 118 3.04 12.92 -7.85
CA ASP A 118 2.26 14.07 -8.26
C ASP A 118 1.01 14.29 -7.39
N SER A 119 0.88 13.58 -6.26
CA SER A 119 -0.20 13.77 -5.29
C SER A 119 0.18 14.77 -4.20
N GLN A 120 -0.54 15.89 -4.13
CA GLN A 120 -0.29 16.90 -3.09
C GLN A 120 -0.66 16.36 -1.70
N SER A 121 -1.72 15.56 -1.61
CA SER A 121 -2.16 14.93 -0.37
C SER A 121 -1.10 13.99 0.22
N SER A 122 -0.36 13.28 -0.65
CA SER A 122 0.76 12.43 -0.26
C SER A 122 1.94 13.23 0.31
N ILE A 123 2.29 14.35 -0.33
CA ILE A 123 3.34 15.24 0.17
C ILE A 123 2.97 15.79 1.56
N GLU A 124 1.71 16.19 1.75
CA GLU A 124 1.23 16.69 3.03
C GLU A 124 1.18 15.60 4.10
N GLY A 125 0.70 14.40 3.77
CA GLY A 125 0.68 13.26 4.69
C GLY A 125 2.08 12.86 5.17
N LEU A 126 3.06 12.78 4.26
CA LEU A 126 4.45 12.53 4.62
C LEU A 126 5.03 13.65 5.49
N LYS A 127 4.76 14.93 5.17
CA LYS A 127 5.17 16.05 6.03
C LYS A 127 4.58 15.95 7.43
N HIS A 128 3.30 15.59 7.53
CA HIS A 128 2.64 15.39 8.82
C HIS A 128 3.28 14.25 9.62
N CYS A 129 3.75 13.18 8.97
CA CYS A 129 4.48 12.10 9.66
C CYS A 129 5.78 12.58 10.33
N PHE A 130 6.36 13.71 9.91
CA PHE A 130 7.56 14.27 10.54
C PHE A 130 7.26 15.35 11.59
N LEU A 131 6.11 16.03 11.46
CA LEU A 131 5.77 17.19 12.27
C LEU A 131 4.79 16.87 13.40
N SER A 132 4.04 15.78 13.28
CA SER A 132 2.97 15.40 14.19
C SER A 132 3.15 13.97 14.68
N ASP A 133 2.64 13.68 15.87
CA ASP A 133 2.52 12.32 16.38
C ASP A 133 1.11 11.79 16.04
N TYR A 134 1.03 10.82 15.12
CA TYR A 134 -0.23 10.14 14.80
C TYR A 134 -0.70 9.21 15.93
N SER A 135 0.04 9.08 17.03
CA SER A 135 -0.48 8.49 18.27
C SER A 135 -1.57 9.36 18.92
N ASN A 136 -1.65 10.65 18.54
CA ASN A 136 -2.64 11.56 19.09
C ASN A 136 -4.03 11.36 18.47
N SER A 137 -4.95 10.79 19.25
CA SER A 137 -6.34 10.52 18.86
C SER A 137 -7.12 11.76 18.37
N ARG A 138 -6.69 12.98 18.72
CA ARG A 138 -7.35 14.23 18.28
C ARG A 138 -7.20 14.49 16.79
N LEU A 139 -6.20 13.90 16.15
CA LEU A 139 -5.95 14.03 14.71
C LEU A 139 -6.83 13.07 13.90
N TYR A 140 -7.36 12.01 14.53
CA TYR A 140 -8.19 10.99 13.88
C TYR A 140 -9.34 11.58 13.06
N TYR A 141 -10.07 12.53 13.63
CA TYR A 141 -11.23 13.15 12.98
C TYR A 141 -10.88 14.27 12.00
N LYS A 142 -9.61 14.70 11.95
CA LYS A 142 -9.18 15.87 11.16
C LYS A 142 -8.34 15.49 9.94
N THR A 143 -7.77 14.29 9.94
CA THR A 143 -6.86 13.84 8.89
C THR A 143 -7.52 12.75 8.06
N THR A 144 -7.73 13.02 6.78
CA THR A 144 -8.15 11.99 5.81
C THR A 144 -7.11 10.87 5.78
N ASN A 145 -7.58 9.63 5.74
CA ASN A 145 -6.72 8.43 5.78
C ASN A 145 -5.81 8.36 7.03
N PHE A 146 -6.22 8.97 8.16
CA PHE A 146 -5.43 9.00 9.40
C PHE A 146 -4.84 7.65 9.79
N GLU A 147 -5.66 6.59 9.77
CA GLU A 147 -5.22 5.24 10.14
C GLU A 147 -4.06 4.74 9.27
N LEU A 148 -4.14 4.94 7.95
CA LEU A 148 -3.10 4.55 7.01
C LEU A 148 -1.84 5.40 7.20
N TRP A 149 -1.98 6.71 7.43
CA TRP A 149 -0.85 7.58 7.75
C TRP A 149 -0.18 7.25 9.08
N ALA A 150 -0.94 6.84 10.10
CA ALA A 150 -0.40 6.37 11.37
C ALA A 150 0.46 5.12 11.18
N ILE A 151 0.00 4.18 10.35
CA ILE A 151 0.76 2.96 10.02
C ILE A 151 2.01 3.29 9.20
N ILE A 152 1.91 4.21 8.23
CA ILE A 152 3.06 4.70 7.47
C ILE A 152 4.10 5.33 8.42
N GLN A 153 3.67 6.17 9.37
CA GLN A 153 4.56 6.78 10.34
C GLN A 153 5.27 5.71 11.20
N GLN A 154 4.51 4.75 11.74
CA GLN A 154 5.08 3.64 12.51
C GLN A 154 6.11 2.86 11.70
N LEU A 155 5.80 2.55 10.43
CA LEU A 155 6.69 1.84 9.53
C LEU A 155 8.00 2.60 9.27
N ILE A 156 7.93 3.93 9.11
CA ILE A 156 9.10 4.80 8.96
C ILE A 156 9.98 4.74 10.21
N VAL A 157 9.37 4.80 11.40
CA VAL A 157 10.08 4.73 12.68
C VAL A 157 10.72 3.37 12.90
N ASP A 158 9.96 2.29 12.74
CA ASP A 158 10.41 0.90 12.99
C ASP A 158 11.59 0.53 12.09
N LYS A 159 11.57 1.00 10.84
CA LYS A 159 12.62 0.74 9.86
C LYS A 159 13.71 1.81 9.83
N GLN A 160 13.63 2.83 10.69
CA GLN A 160 14.57 3.94 10.77
C GLN A 160 14.84 4.58 9.39
N LEU A 161 13.77 4.83 8.63
CA LEU A 161 13.86 5.36 7.27
C LEU A 161 14.02 6.88 7.28
N SER A 162 14.91 7.40 6.43
CA SER A 162 14.97 8.83 6.10
C SER A 162 14.21 9.08 4.79
N VAL A 163 12.95 9.48 4.89
CA VAL A 163 12.07 9.67 3.72
C VAL A 163 12.09 11.12 3.24
N LEU A 164 12.35 11.32 1.96
CA LEU A 164 12.46 12.61 1.28
C LEU A 164 11.40 12.69 0.16
N PRO A 165 10.26 13.36 0.41
CA PRO A 165 9.21 13.52 -0.59
C PRO A 165 9.54 14.59 -1.63
N HIS A 166 9.29 14.30 -2.91
CA HIS A 166 9.49 15.18 -4.05
C HIS A 166 8.19 15.29 -4.84
N LYS A 167 7.70 16.53 -5.00
CA LYS A 167 6.51 16.79 -5.81
C LYS A 167 6.87 16.78 -7.29
N VAL A 168 6.23 15.89 -8.05
CA VAL A 168 6.26 15.90 -9.52
C VAL A 168 5.08 16.71 -10.04
N LYS A 169 5.24 17.30 -11.22
CA LYS A 169 4.14 17.99 -11.90
C LYS A 169 3.26 16.95 -12.60
N ALA A 170 1.99 16.88 -12.21
CA ALA A 170 1.00 16.05 -12.91
C ALA A 170 0.96 16.44 -14.40
N HIS A 171 0.79 15.45 -15.27
CA HIS A 171 0.67 15.62 -16.72
C HIS A 171 1.84 16.36 -17.40
N SER A 172 3.06 16.26 -16.86
CA SER A 172 4.26 16.81 -17.50
C SER A 172 5.00 15.82 -18.40
N ASN A 173 4.37 14.71 -18.80
CA ASN A 173 4.98 13.59 -19.54
C ASN A 173 6.26 13.08 -18.85
N PHE A 174 6.22 12.96 -17.53
CA PHE A 174 7.35 12.48 -16.77
C PHE A 174 7.29 10.95 -16.75
N TYR A 175 8.10 10.31 -17.60
CA TYR A 175 8.02 8.88 -17.90
C TYR A 175 7.85 7.97 -16.67
N TRP A 176 8.60 8.19 -15.59
CA TRP A 176 8.51 7.35 -14.40
C TRP A 176 7.21 7.54 -13.60
N ASN A 177 6.66 8.74 -13.60
CA ASN A 177 5.38 9.03 -12.98
C ASN A 177 4.26 8.41 -13.82
N ASP A 178 4.30 8.61 -15.14
CA ASP A 178 3.32 8.02 -16.06
C ASP A 178 3.35 6.47 -16.01
N PHE A 179 4.53 5.90 -15.77
CA PHE A 179 4.67 4.46 -15.55
C PHE A 179 4.04 4.03 -14.21
N ALA A 180 4.25 4.77 -13.12
CA ALA A 180 3.60 4.50 -11.84
C ALA A 180 2.06 4.62 -11.93
N ASP A 181 1.54 5.65 -12.61
CA ASP A 181 0.12 5.81 -12.92
C ASP A 181 -0.43 4.59 -13.68
N SER A 182 0.29 4.15 -14.72
CA SER A 182 -0.10 2.97 -15.50
C SER A 182 -0.13 1.69 -14.65
N LEU A 183 0.83 1.52 -13.74
CA LEU A 183 0.84 0.40 -12.78
C LEU A 183 -0.40 0.43 -11.88
N ALA A 184 -0.75 1.60 -11.34
CA ALA A 184 -1.93 1.76 -10.49
C ALA A 184 -3.24 1.49 -11.27
N ASN A 185 -3.36 2.03 -12.48
CA ASN A 185 -4.53 1.86 -13.34
C ASN A 185 -4.76 0.40 -13.77
N THR A 186 -3.68 -0.35 -14.03
CA THR A 186 -3.75 -1.74 -14.52
C THR A 186 -3.79 -2.80 -13.42
N ALA A 187 -3.66 -2.40 -12.15
CA ALA A 187 -3.58 -3.37 -11.05
C ALA A 187 -4.82 -4.27 -10.92
N HIS A 188 -6.02 -3.81 -11.29
CA HIS A 188 -7.25 -4.61 -11.18
C HIS A 188 -7.35 -5.77 -12.18
N THR A 189 -6.61 -5.71 -13.29
CA THR A 189 -6.61 -6.76 -14.33
C THR A 189 -5.37 -7.63 -14.27
N SER A 190 -4.51 -7.43 -13.26
CA SER A 190 -3.22 -8.10 -13.21
C SER A 190 -3.15 -9.22 -12.19
N ASP A 191 -2.65 -10.38 -12.62
CA ASP A 191 -2.49 -11.57 -11.78
C ASP A 191 -1.38 -11.43 -10.72
N ASP A 192 -0.43 -10.51 -10.92
CA ASP A 192 0.66 -10.21 -9.98
C ASP A 192 0.31 -9.11 -8.95
N ALA A 193 -0.93 -8.63 -8.96
CA ALA A 193 -1.35 -7.52 -8.13
C ALA A 193 -1.40 -7.94 -6.65
N ILE A 194 -0.69 -7.18 -5.82
CA ILE A 194 -0.65 -7.44 -4.38
C ILE A 194 -1.84 -6.76 -3.72
N LEU A 195 -2.65 -7.53 -3.00
CA LEU A 195 -3.76 -6.96 -2.25
C LEU A 195 -3.24 -6.30 -0.95
N ILE A 196 -3.72 -5.10 -0.63
CA ILE A 196 -3.60 -4.50 0.70
C ILE A 196 -5.01 -4.51 1.26
N SER A 197 -5.25 -5.43 2.19
CA SER A 197 -6.51 -5.53 2.91
C SER A 197 -6.25 -5.57 4.40
N ARG A 198 -7.17 -5.00 5.18
CA ARG A 198 -7.17 -5.03 6.65
C ARG A 198 -5.80 -4.64 7.24
N LEU A 199 -5.45 -3.37 7.09
CA LEU A 199 -4.34 -2.75 7.82
C LEU A 199 -4.47 -3.09 9.32
N ASP A 200 -3.49 -3.79 9.91
CA ASP A 200 -3.62 -4.29 11.28
C ASP A 200 -3.55 -3.14 12.29
N LEU A 201 -4.74 -2.70 12.69
CA LEU A 201 -5.01 -1.56 13.57
C LEU A 201 -4.76 -1.85 15.06
N ALA A 202 -4.30 -3.04 15.43
CA ALA A 202 -4.09 -3.41 16.82
C ALA A 202 -3.08 -2.49 17.52
N ALA A 203 -2.05 -2.00 16.82
CA ALA A 203 -1.08 -1.05 17.36
C ALA A 203 -1.62 0.39 17.45
N VAL A 204 -2.37 0.86 16.44
CA VAL A 204 -2.91 2.24 16.39
C VAL A 204 -4.04 2.45 17.40
N LYS A 205 -4.88 1.41 17.64
CA LYS A 205 -5.99 1.48 18.61
C LYS A 205 -5.52 1.55 20.07
N VAL A 206 -4.31 1.07 20.37
CA VAL A 206 -3.71 1.22 21.71
C VAL A 206 -3.18 2.64 21.89
N ALA A 207 -2.56 3.21 20.86
CA ALA A 207 -2.08 4.60 20.89
C ALA A 207 -3.22 5.63 21.01
N CYS A 208 -4.35 5.42 20.32
CA CYS A 208 -5.49 6.35 20.33
C CYS A 208 -6.40 6.24 21.57
N ARG A 209 -6.17 5.32 22.51
CA ARG A 209 -7.00 5.10 23.70
C ARG A 209 -6.47 5.72 24.99
N ASN A 210 -5.27 6.30 24.98
CA ASN A 210 -4.68 6.95 26.16
C ASN A 210 -4.80 8.48 26.09
#